data_AF-A0A4Z2EGY0-F1
#
_entry.id   AF-A0A4Z2EGY0-F1
#
_cell.length_a   1.000
_cell.length_b   1.000
_cell.length_c   1.000
_cell.angle_alpha   90.00
_cell.angle_beta   90.00
_cell.angle_gamma   90.00
#
_symmetry.space_group_name_H-M   'P 1'
#
loop_
_entity.id
_entity.type
_entity.pdbx_description
1 polymer ?
#
loop_
_entity_poly.entity_id
_entity_poly.type
_entity_poly.pdbx_seq_one_letter_code
_entity_poly.pdbx_strand_id
1 'polypeptide(L)'
;MWERTVTIGSAGKTFSATGWKVGWVIGSKQNIQHMKVIHQNCVYHCPTAAQEAVARGFEREYELFGAPESYFQQLPAMLHQKRERLASCLGSAGLQPVMPEGGYFMIADISSVTVDFNDQSSEDEPNDFRFVKWLTKEKGLATIPVSAFYSPEHRREFDNYIRFCFIKEDATLNAAQDILRKWSETK
;
A
#
# COMPACT_ATOMS: atom_id res chain seq x y z
N MET A 1 3.37 28.90 -3.38
CA MET A 1 3.79 27.64 -2.72
C MET A 1 4.54 26.70 -3.67
N TRP A 2 4.25 26.68 -4.98
CA TRP A 2 4.97 25.87 -5.98
C TRP A 2 6.50 26.02 -5.95
N GLU A 3 7.01 27.22 -5.67
CA GLU A 3 8.43 27.56 -5.61
C GLU A 3 9.23 26.70 -4.60
N ARG A 4 8.55 26.20 -3.57
CA ARG A 4 9.09 25.40 -2.46
C ARG A 4 8.53 23.98 -2.40
N THR A 5 7.93 23.52 -3.50
CA THR A 5 7.33 22.17 -3.60
C THR A 5 8.15 21.30 -4.53
N VAL A 6 8.26 20.02 -4.15
CA VAL A 6 8.80 18.94 -4.94
C VAL A 6 7.73 17.87 -5.03
N THR A 7 7.26 17.58 -6.25
CA THR A 7 6.26 16.56 -6.52
C THR A 7 6.93 15.32 -7.08
N ILE A 8 6.71 14.16 -6.45
CA ILE A 8 7.31 12.89 -6.85
C ILE A 8 6.23 11.99 -7.43
N GLY A 9 6.52 11.35 -8.57
CA GLY A 9 5.64 10.36 -9.19
C GLY A 9 6.34 9.03 -9.44
N SER A 10 5.54 7.98 -9.66
CA SER A 10 6.03 6.62 -9.87
C SER A 10 5.23 5.90 -10.95
N ALA A 11 5.90 5.50 -12.03
CA ALA A 11 5.29 4.71 -13.10
C ALA A 11 4.72 3.39 -12.58
N GLY A 12 5.43 2.76 -11.64
CA GLY A 12 5.01 1.47 -11.10
C GLY A 12 3.70 1.53 -10.31
N LYS A 13 3.33 2.69 -9.77
CA LYS A 13 2.03 2.92 -9.13
C LYS A 13 0.98 3.39 -10.12
N THR A 14 1.38 4.23 -11.07
CA THR A 14 0.51 4.74 -12.13
C THR A 14 0.00 3.64 -13.06
N PHE A 15 0.86 2.70 -13.45
CA PHE A 15 0.56 1.67 -14.46
C PHE A 15 0.58 0.23 -13.90
N SER A 16 0.49 0.08 -12.57
CA SER A 16 0.56 -1.24 -11.89
C SER A 16 1.78 -2.10 -12.25
N ALA A 17 2.89 -1.48 -12.68
CA ALA A 17 4.11 -2.13 -13.13
C ALA A 17 5.27 -1.87 -12.14
N THR A 18 5.14 -2.29 -10.89
CA THR A 18 6.10 -1.92 -9.82
C THR A 18 7.55 -2.35 -10.08
N GLY A 19 7.75 -3.36 -10.93
CA GLY A 19 9.08 -3.83 -11.34
C GLY A 19 9.80 -2.91 -12.33
N TRP A 20 9.11 -1.97 -13.00
CA TRP A 20 9.75 -1.06 -13.97
C TRP A 20 10.68 -0.04 -13.31
N LYS A 21 10.42 0.30 -12.03
CA LYS A 21 11.27 1.19 -11.21
C LYS A 21 11.60 2.54 -11.87
N VAL A 22 10.70 3.05 -12.71
CA VAL A 22 10.75 4.42 -13.24
C VAL A 22 9.93 5.36 -12.35
N GLY A 23 10.50 6.53 -12.05
CA GLY A 23 9.84 7.61 -11.33
C GLY A 23 10.38 8.96 -11.80
N TRP A 24 9.77 10.04 -11.35
CA TRP A 24 10.12 11.40 -11.75
C TRP A 24 9.92 12.38 -10.62
N VAL A 25 10.54 13.55 -10.77
CA VAL A 25 10.40 14.68 -9.85
C VAL A 25 10.04 15.92 -10.65
N ILE A 26 9.05 16.67 -10.18
CA ILE A 26 8.59 17.94 -10.75
C ILE A 26 8.73 19.02 -9.66
N GLY A 27 9.31 20.16 -10.00
CA GLY A 27 9.49 21.27 -9.06
C GLY A 27 10.06 22.51 -9.74
N SER A 28 10.34 23.53 -8.95
CA SER A 28 10.95 24.77 -9.45
C SER A 28 12.35 24.52 -10.04
N LYS A 29 12.79 25.40 -10.95
CA LYS A 29 14.14 25.33 -11.54
C LYS A 29 15.23 25.25 -10.46
N GLN A 30 15.08 26.04 -9.40
CA GLN A 30 16.02 26.07 -8.28
C GLN A 30 16.07 24.74 -7.52
N ASN A 31 14.95 24.03 -7.33
CA ASN A 31 14.97 22.73 -6.67
C ASN A 31 15.55 21.63 -7.57
N ILE A 32 15.14 21.61 -8.85
CA ILE A 32 15.54 20.58 -9.81
C ILE A 32 17.04 20.63 -10.13
N GLN A 33 17.67 21.81 -10.15
CA GLN A 33 19.10 21.93 -10.46
C GLN A 33 19.98 21.12 -9.49
N HIS A 34 19.67 21.15 -8.18
CA HIS A 34 20.44 20.42 -7.17
C HIS A 34 20.22 18.92 -7.28
N MET A 35 19.00 18.49 -7.61
CA MET A 35 18.68 17.08 -7.85
C MET A 35 19.38 16.52 -9.09
N LYS A 36 19.54 17.32 -10.16
CA LYS A 36 20.34 16.94 -11.34
C LYS A 36 21.80 16.69 -10.97
N VAL A 37 22.38 17.51 -10.10
CA VAL A 37 23.76 17.33 -9.60
C VAL A 37 23.90 16.02 -8.82
N ILE A 38 22.90 15.62 -8.05
CA ILE A 38 22.90 14.30 -7.39
C ILE A 38 22.77 13.20 -8.44
N HIS A 39 21.80 13.32 -9.36
CA HIS A 39 21.52 12.30 -10.37
C HIS A 39 22.75 12.00 -11.23
N GLN A 40 23.44 13.03 -11.75
CA GLN A 40 24.66 12.88 -12.56
C GLN A 40 25.81 12.20 -11.81
N ASN A 41 25.88 12.37 -10.48
CA ASN A 41 26.98 11.86 -9.64
C ASN A 41 26.66 10.54 -8.93
N CYS A 42 25.42 10.04 -9.01
CA CYS A 42 25.02 8.76 -8.40
C CYS A 42 24.75 7.68 -9.45
N VAL A 43 23.79 7.92 -10.34
CA VAL A 43 23.30 6.90 -11.29
C VAL A 43 23.50 7.29 -12.74
N TYR A 44 23.60 8.60 -13.01
CA TYR A 44 23.78 9.25 -14.31
C TYR A 44 22.64 9.01 -15.32
N HIS A 45 22.25 7.75 -15.56
CA HIS A 45 21.23 7.35 -16.50
C HIS A 45 20.17 6.45 -15.85
N CYS A 46 18.95 6.52 -16.35
CA CYS A 46 17.89 5.54 -16.09
C CYS A 46 17.76 4.56 -17.26
N PRO A 47 17.15 3.37 -17.05
CA PRO A 47 16.96 2.39 -18.13
C PRO A 47 16.10 2.95 -19.29
N THR A 48 16.64 2.99 -20.50
CA THR A 48 15.99 3.61 -21.67
C THR A 48 14.68 2.94 -22.06
N ALA A 49 14.64 1.61 -22.16
CA ALA A 49 13.45 0.89 -22.61
C ALA A 49 12.25 1.08 -21.64
N ALA A 50 12.53 1.13 -20.33
CA ALA A 50 11.49 1.36 -19.33
C ALA A 50 10.98 2.81 -19.38
N GLN A 51 11.85 3.79 -19.65
CA GLN A 51 11.42 5.19 -19.85
C GLN A 51 10.51 5.33 -21.07
N GLU A 52 10.86 4.69 -22.19
CA GLU A 52 10.04 4.68 -23.40
C GLU A 52 8.66 4.06 -23.14
N ALA A 53 8.60 2.90 -22.48
CA ALA A 53 7.33 2.27 -22.14
C ALA A 53 6.42 3.18 -21.28
N VAL A 54 7.01 3.94 -20.36
CA VAL A 54 6.28 4.92 -19.53
C VAL A 54 5.80 6.11 -20.34
N ALA A 55 6.62 6.63 -21.27
CA ALA A 55 6.23 7.71 -22.16
C ALA A 55 5.00 7.30 -23.01
N ARG A 56 5.04 6.13 -23.65
CA ARG A 56 3.92 5.56 -24.41
C ARG A 56 2.67 5.36 -23.56
N GLY A 57 2.82 4.93 -22.31
CA GLY A 57 1.72 4.79 -21.36
C GLY A 57 1.04 6.13 -21.07
N PHE A 58 1.82 7.19 -20.86
CA PHE A 58 1.29 8.53 -20.64
C PHE A 58 0.67 9.15 -21.90
N GLU A 59 1.27 8.98 -23.07
CA GLU A 59 0.71 9.44 -24.35
C GLU A 59 -0.69 8.86 -24.56
N ARG A 60 -0.84 7.54 -24.39
CA ARG A 60 -2.15 6.88 -24.47
C ARG A 60 -3.15 7.43 -23.45
N GLU A 61 -2.76 7.57 -22.19
CA GLU A 61 -3.67 8.06 -21.14
C GLU A 61 -4.02 9.54 -21.32
N TYR A 62 -3.13 10.32 -21.92
CA TYR A 62 -3.40 11.72 -22.27
C TYR A 62 -4.46 11.82 -23.36
N GLU A 63 -4.39 10.99 -24.40
CA GLU A 63 -5.41 10.91 -25.47
C GLU A 63 -6.79 10.49 -24.93
N LEU A 64 -6.81 9.60 -23.94
CA LEU A 64 -8.04 9.09 -23.33
C LEU A 64 -8.46 9.86 -22.07
N PHE A 65 -7.84 10.99 -21.76
CA PHE A 65 -8.00 11.63 -20.47
C PHE A 65 -9.47 12.01 -20.19
N GLY A 66 -10.05 11.44 -19.13
CA GLY A 66 -11.45 11.64 -18.77
C GLY A 66 -12.44 10.67 -19.43
N ALA A 67 -12.00 9.84 -20.38
CA ALA A 67 -12.84 8.84 -21.02
C ALA A 67 -12.96 7.55 -20.17
N PRO A 68 -14.06 6.79 -20.27
CA PRO A 68 -14.24 5.51 -19.57
C PRO A 68 -13.16 4.46 -19.86
N GLU A 69 -12.48 4.56 -21.01
CA GLU A 69 -11.41 3.67 -21.47
C GLU A 69 -10.04 4.02 -20.87
N SER A 70 -9.92 5.18 -20.21
CA SER A 70 -8.69 5.57 -19.50
C SER A 70 -8.44 4.62 -18.34
N TYR A 71 -7.22 4.12 -18.26
CA TYR A 71 -6.78 3.32 -17.12
C TYR A 71 -6.86 4.12 -15.81
N PHE A 72 -6.66 5.44 -15.87
CA PHE A 72 -6.80 6.34 -14.73
C PHE A 72 -8.25 6.48 -14.23
N GLN A 73 -9.25 6.11 -15.01
CA GLN A 73 -10.65 5.99 -14.57
C GLN A 73 -10.97 4.56 -14.10
N GLN A 74 -10.55 3.56 -14.86
CA GLN A 74 -10.90 2.16 -14.60
C GLN A 74 -10.24 1.60 -13.34
N LEU A 75 -8.96 1.89 -13.11
CA LEU A 75 -8.23 1.34 -11.97
C LEU A 75 -8.82 1.83 -10.63
N PRO A 76 -9.04 3.13 -10.38
CA PRO A 76 -9.68 3.58 -9.14
C PRO A 76 -11.09 2.99 -8.95
N ALA A 77 -11.90 2.91 -10.02
CA ALA A 77 -13.24 2.32 -9.94
C ALA A 77 -13.20 0.83 -9.53
N MET A 78 -12.29 0.05 -10.12
CA MET A 78 -12.06 -1.34 -9.74
C MET A 78 -11.59 -1.46 -8.29
N LEU A 79 -10.62 -0.62 -7.87
CA LEU A 79 -10.07 -0.65 -6.52
C LEU A 79 -11.07 -0.21 -5.46
N HIS A 80 -12.00 0.69 -5.80
CA HIS A 80 -13.07 1.11 -4.91
C HIS A 80 -13.94 -0.09 -4.48
N GLN A 81 -14.36 -0.92 -5.43
CA GLN A 81 -15.13 -2.13 -5.12
C GLN A 81 -14.34 -3.11 -4.23
N LYS A 82 -13.04 -3.27 -4.50
CA LYS A 82 -12.15 -4.14 -3.70
C LYS A 82 -11.94 -3.60 -2.27
N ARG A 83 -11.88 -2.27 -2.12
CA ARG A 83 -11.77 -1.58 -0.84
C ARG A 83 -13.01 -1.85 0.02
N GLU A 84 -14.21 -1.59 -0.51
CA GLU A 84 -15.48 -1.85 0.22
C GLU A 84 -15.59 -3.31 0.64
N ARG A 85 -15.26 -4.22 -0.28
CA ARG A 85 -15.28 -5.66 -0.02
C ARG A 85 -14.33 -6.05 1.11
N LEU A 86 -13.09 -5.58 1.09
CA LEU A 86 -12.12 -5.88 2.15
C LEU A 86 -12.59 -5.33 3.50
N ALA A 87 -13.09 -4.09 3.55
CA ALA A 87 -13.62 -3.50 4.79
C ALA A 87 -14.73 -4.36 5.40
N SER A 88 -15.70 -4.78 4.59
CA SER A 88 -16.77 -5.66 5.06
C SER A 88 -16.24 -6.99 5.63
N CYS A 89 -15.26 -7.61 4.97
CA CYS A 89 -14.66 -8.86 5.44
C CYS A 89 -13.92 -8.67 6.77
N LEU A 90 -13.12 -7.61 6.89
CA LEU A 90 -12.39 -7.30 8.12
C LEU A 90 -13.36 -7.02 9.28
N GLY A 91 -14.41 -6.24 9.04
CA GLY A 91 -15.48 -5.98 10.01
C GLY A 91 -16.14 -7.27 10.52
N SER A 92 -16.45 -8.22 9.63
CA SER A 92 -17.03 -9.51 10.03
C SER A 92 -16.09 -10.38 10.89
N ALA A 93 -14.77 -10.20 10.78
CA ALA A 93 -13.78 -10.88 11.63
C ALA A 93 -13.57 -10.18 12.99
N GLY A 94 -14.29 -9.09 13.27
CA GLY A 94 -14.14 -8.28 14.47
C GLY A 94 -12.94 -7.34 14.42
N LEU A 95 -12.34 -7.11 13.25
CA LEU A 95 -11.35 -6.06 13.04
C LEU A 95 -12.07 -4.74 12.74
N GLN A 96 -11.42 -3.62 13.04
CA GLN A 96 -11.99 -2.28 12.86
C GLN A 96 -11.28 -1.57 11.69
N PRO A 97 -11.73 -1.72 10.44
CA PRO A 97 -11.06 -1.11 9.28
C PRO A 97 -11.25 0.42 9.25
N VAL A 98 -10.18 1.14 8.96
CA VAL A 98 -10.24 2.58 8.66
C VAL A 98 -10.35 2.78 7.16
N MET A 99 -11.46 3.35 6.70
CA MET A 99 -11.72 3.50 5.27
C MET A 99 -10.76 4.50 4.60
N PRO A 100 -9.90 4.05 3.67
CA PRO A 100 -8.92 4.92 3.03
C PRO A 100 -9.58 5.68 1.87
N GLU A 101 -9.39 6.99 1.79
CA GLU A 101 -9.90 7.80 0.67
C GLU A 101 -9.15 7.56 -0.65
N GLY A 102 -7.92 7.02 -0.58
CA GLY A 102 -7.11 6.74 -1.75
C GLY A 102 -6.00 5.72 -1.50
N GLY A 103 -5.27 5.41 -2.56
CA GLY A 103 -4.30 4.31 -2.55
C GLY A 103 -4.96 2.94 -2.55
N TYR A 104 -4.15 1.93 -2.24
CA TYR A 104 -4.52 0.51 -2.31
C TYR A 104 -4.28 -0.23 -0.98
N PHE A 105 -4.16 0.52 0.12
CA PHE A 105 -3.89 0.01 1.45
C PHE A 105 -4.99 0.42 2.42
N MET A 106 -5.34 -0.47 3.33
CA MET A 106 -6.30 -0.25 4.40
C MET A 106 -5.65 -0.63 5.72
N ILE A 107 -5.74 0.23 6.72
CA ILE A 107 -5.36 -0.13 8.09
C ILE A 107 -6.59 -0.66 8.83
N ALA A 108 -6.39 -1.58 9.76
CA ALA A 108 -7.42 -2.03 10.67
C ALA A 108 -6.87 -2.02 12.09
N ASP A 109 -7.67 -1.48 13.02
CA ASP A 109 -7.41 -1.57 14.45
C ASP A 109 -7.72 -2.99 14.94
N ILE A 110 -6.77 -3.55 15.70
CA ILE A 110 -6.79 -4.91 16.27
C ILE A 110 -7.10 -4.91 17.77
N SER A 111 -7.30 -3.75 18.40
CA SER A 111 -7.52 -3.59 19.85
C SER A 111 -8.67 -4.41 20.43
N SER A 112 -9.71 -4.65 19.62
CA SER A 112 -10.89 -5.45 19.99
C SER A 112 -10.69 -6.97 19.83
N VAL A 113 -9.52 -7.41 19.35
CA VAL A 113 -9.21 -8.82 19.12
C VAL A 113 -8.16 -9.30 20.10
N THR A 114 -8.60 -10.13 21.06
CA THR A 114 -7.70 -10.81 21.98
C THR A 114 -7.19 -12.10 21.36
N VAL A 115 -5.88 -12.31 21.44
CA VAL A 115 -5.21 -13.49 20.90
C VAL A 115 -4.17 -13.96 21.91
N ASP A 116 -4.11 -15.28 22.13
CA ASP A 116 -3.04 -15.86 22.94
C ASP A 116 -1.78 -16.05 22.08
N PHE A 117 -0.75 -15.27 22.38
CA PHE A 117 0.53 -15.35 21.69
C PHE A 117 1.39 -16.43 22.35
N ASN A 118 1.28 -17.67 21.86
CA ASN A 118 2.08 -18.82 22.31
C ASN A 118 3.62 -18.67 22.16
N ASP A 119 4.11 -17.51 21.71
CA ASP A 119 5.52 -17.22 21.43
C ASP A 119 6.09 -16.16 22.40
N GLN A 120 6.71 -16.63 23.49
CA GLN A 120 7.36 -15.80 24.51
C GLN A 120 8.64 -15.12 23.99
N SER A 121 9.22 -15.56 22.86
CA SER A 121 10.45 -14.94 22.32
C SER A 121 10.21 -13.55 21.71
N SER A 122 8.95 -13.13 21.62
CA SER A 122 8.51 -11.88 21.00
C SER A 122 7.95 -10.86 21.98
N GLU A 123 8.11 -11.05 23.30
CA GLU A 123 7.49 -10.18 24.32
C GLU A 123 7.91 -8.70 24.23
N ASP A 124 9.14 -8.42 23.81
CA ASP A 124 9.64 -7.05 23.63
C ASP A 124 9.18 -6.39 22.32
N GLU A 125 8.54 -7.15 21.42
CA GLU A 125 8.02 -6.60 20.16
C GLU A 125 6.69 -5.87 20.38
N PRO A 126 6.40 -4.83 19.58
CA PRO A 126 5.10 -4.17 19.62
C PRO A 126 3.98 -5.15 19.28
N ASN A 127 2.79 -4.88 19.82
CA ASN A 127 1.65 -5.79 19.74
C ASN A 127 1.31 -6.20 18.29
N ASP A 128 1.27 -5.24 17.36
CA ASP A 128 0.99 -5.51 15.94
C ASP A 128 2.02 -6.43 15.27
N PHE A 129 3.30 -6.39 15.64
CA PHE A 129 4.31 -7.34 15.14
C PHE A 129 4.00 -8.77 15.59
N ARG A 130 3.69 -8.94 16.88
CA ARG A 130 3.30 -10.23 17.46
C ARG A 130 2.04 -10.76 16.80
N PHE A 131 1.04 -9.89 16.62
CA PHE A 131 -0.21 -10.20 15.97
C PHE A 131 -0.04 -10.62 14.50
N VAL A 132 0.76 -9.88 13.72
CA VAL A 132 1.01 -10.20 12.30
C VAL A 132 1.71 -11.55 12.16
N LYS A 133 2.69 -11.84 13.01
CA LYS A 133 3.37 -13.15 13.03
C LYS A 133 2.39 -14.28 13.33
N TRP A 134 1.56 -14.11 14.36
CA TRP A 134 0.51 -15.06 14.70
C TRP A 134 -0.49 -15.25 13.55
N LEU A 135 -1.02 -14.17 12.99
CA LEU A 135 -2.02 -14.21 11.92
C LEU A 135 -1.47 -14.93 10.68
N THR A 136 -0.18 -14.72 10.38
CA THR A 136 0.49 -15.39 9.28
C THR A 136 0.66 -16.89 9.55
N LYS A 137 1.13 -17.29 10.74
CA LYS A 137 1.38 -18.70 11.08
C LYS A 137 0.09 -19.50 11.27
N GLU A 138 -0.85 -18.97 12.05
CA GLU A 138 -2.03 -19.70 12.49
C GLU A 138 -3.20 -19.60 11.51
N LYS A 139 -3.32 -18.48 10.79
CA LYS A 139 -4.45 -18.24 9.87
C LYS A 139 -4.03 -18.19 8.40
N GLY A 140 -2.73 -18.16 8.09
CA GLY A 140 -2.23 -18.08 6.72
C GLY A 140 -2.49 -16.73 6.04
N LEU A 141 -2.70 -15.66 6.81
CA LEU A 141 -2.99 -14.33 6.29
C LEU A 141 -1.88 -13.33 6.63
N ALA A 142 -1.05 -13.02 5.64
CA ALA A 142 0.07 -12.09 5.80
C ALA A 142 -0.39 -10.63 5.69
N THR A 143 0.05 -9.80 6.63
CA THR A 143 -0.23 -8.36 6.70
C THR A 143 1.03 -7.60 7.14
N ILE A 144 0.96 -6.28 7.30
CA ILE A 144 2.10 -5.45 7.72
C ILE A 144 1.77 -4.73 9.03
N PRO A 145 2.62 -4.80 10.06
CA PRO A 145 2.44 -4.02 11.29
C PRO A 145 2.58 -2.52 11.00
N VAL A 146 1.65 -1.69 11.47
CA VAL A 146 1.65 -0.24 11.22
C VAL A 146 2.73 0.46 12.03
N SER A 147 3.11 -0.07 13.18
CA SER A 147 4.18 0.45 14.04
C SER A 147 5.54 0.49 13.33
N ALA A 148 5.72 -0.28 12.24
CA ALA A 148 6.89 -0.17 11.36
C ALA A 148 7.00 1.16 10.59
N PHE A 149 5.91 1.93 10.50
CA PHE A 149 5.86 3.25 9.87
C PHE A 149 6.02 4.40 10.86
N TYR A 150 6.26 4.10 12.15
CA TYR A 150 6.45 5.09 13.21
C TYR A 150 7.89 5.11 13.71
N SER A 151 8.31 6.27 14.23
CA SER A 151 9.62 6.39 14.88
C SER A 151 9.66 5.53 16.15
N PRO A 152 10.84 5.11 16.63
CA PRO A 152 10.95 4.28 17.82
C PRO A 152 10.22 4.84 19.04
N GLU A 153 10.19 6.16 19.20
CA GLU A 153 9.59 6.87 20.33
C GLU A 153 8.06 6.80 20.31
N HIS A 154 7.43 6.83 19.13
CA HIS A 154 5.97 6.84 18.97
C HIS A 154 5.40 5.45 18.65
N ARG A 155 6.26 4.44 18.51
CA ARG A 155 5.87 3.10 18.04
C ARG A 155 4.78 2.46 18.92
N ARG A 156 4.86 2.66 20.24
CA ARG A 156 3.90 2.15 21.23
C ARG A 156 2.52 2.81 21.16
N GLU A 157 2.40 3.99 20.58
CA GLU A 157 1.11 4.68 20.43
C GLU A 157 0.30 4.10 19.27
N PHE A 158 0.95 3.38 18.35
CA PHE A 158 0.36 2.90 17.09
C PHE A 158 0.58 1.40 16.85
N ASP A 159 0.84 0.62 17.91
CA ASP A 159 1.06 -0.82 17.81
C ASP A 159 -0.23 -1.66 17.84
N ASN A 160 -1.40 -1.04 17.76
CA ASN A 160 -2.69 -1.71 17.63
C ASN A 160 -3.27 -1.63 16.21
N TYR A 161 -2.45 -1.39 15.20
CA TYR A 161 -2.92 -1.31 13.82
C TYR A 161 -2.10 -2.22 12.90
N ILE A 162 -2.79 -2.88 11.98
CA ILE A 162 -2.19 -3.67 10.90
C ILE A 162 -2.67 -3.16 9.54
N ARG A 163 -1.83 -3.28 8.51
CA ARG A 163 -2.09 -2.79 7.15
C ARG A 163 -2.25 -3.93 6.15
N PHE A 164 -3.37 -3.89 5.43
CA PHE A 164 -3.72 -4.76 4.32
C PHE A 164 -3.50 -4.07 2.97
N CYS A 165 -3.34 -4.88 1.91
CA CYS A 165 -3.21 -4.41 0.52
C CYS A 165 -4.32 -5.05 -0.32
N PHE A 166 -5.15 -4.22 -0.97
CA PHE A 166 -6.33 -4.68 -1.72
C PHE A 166 -6.22 -4.56 -3.25
N ILE A 167 -5.07 -4.14 -3.80
CA ILE A 167 -4.77 -4.28 -5.24
C ILE A 167 -4.39 -5.73 -5.59
N LYS A 168 -5.36 -6.62 -5.42
CA LYS A 168 -5.18 -8.06 -5.60
C LYS A 168 -6.19 -8.59 -6.60
N GLU A 169 -5.89 -9.73 -7.19
CA GLU A 169 -6.87 -10.47 -7.98
C GLU A 169 -8.05 -10.89 -7.10
N ASP A 170 -9.22 -11.06 -7.71
CA ASP A 170 -10.43 -11.39 -6.96
C ASP A 170 -10.32 -12.75 -6.27
N ALA A 171 -9.62 -13.70 -6.89
CA ALA A 171 -9.33 -15.00 -6.28
C ALA A 171 -8.53 -14.86 -4.97
N THR A 172 -7.56 -13.94 -4.90
CA THR A 172 -6.81 -13.67 -3.67
C THR A 172 -7.70 -13.05 -2.60
N LEU A 173 -8.58 -12.12 -2.97
CA LEU A 173 -9.53 -11.51 -2.03
C LEU A 173 -10.58 -12.53 -1.54
N ASN A 174 -11.03 -13.44 -2.41
CA ASN A 174 -11.90 -14.57 -2.04
C ASN A 174 -11.21 -15.45 -0.98
N ALA A 175 -9.96 -15.85 -1.23
CA ALA A 175 -9.21 -16.68 -0.29
C ALA A 175 -9.02 -16.00 1.07
N ALA A 176 -8.70 -14.70 1.08
CA ALA A 176 -8.60 -13.92 2.31
C ALA A 176 -9.96 -13.84 3.05
N GLN A 177 -11.05 -13.65 2.32
CA GLN A 177 -12.40 -13.65 2.90
C GLN A 177 -12.75 -15.00 3.55
N ASP A 178 -12.40 -16.11 2.91
CA ASP A 178 -12.65 -17.44 3.47
C ASP A 178 -11.86 -17.67 4.76
N ILE A 179 -10.62 -17.19 4.85
CA ILE A 179 -9.82 -17.23 6.09
C ILE A 179 -10.49 -16.41 7.19
N LEU A 180 -10.89 -15.16 6.88
CA LEU A 180 -11.52 -14.25 7.83
C LEU A 180 -12.88 -14.78 8.34
N ARG A 181 -13.68 -15.37 7.44
CA ARG A 181 -14.95 -16.01 7.80
C ARG A 181 -14.74 -17.18 8.76
N LYS A 182 -13.85 -18.13 8.43
CA LYS A 182 -13.52 -19.25 9.31
C LYS A 182 -13.00 -18.78 10.67
N TRP A 183 -12.24 -17.70 10.69
CA TRP A 183 -11.79 -17.13 11.95
C TRP A 183 -12.94 -16.57 12.79
N SER A 184 -13.90 -15.84 12.19
CA SER A 184 -15.08 -15.36 12.91
C SER A 184 -15.94 -16.46 13.53
N GLU A 185 -15.95 -17.66 12.93
CA GLU A 185 -16.69 -18.83 13.45
C GLU A 185 -15.98 -19.52 14.63
N THR A 186 -14.68 -19.25 14.83
CA THR A 186 -13.86 -19.84 15.90
C THR A 186 -13.67 -18.95 17.13
N LYS A 187 -14.25 -17.75 17.13
CA LYS A 187 -14.32 -16.85 18.29
C LYS A 187 -15.53 -17.18 19.14
#